data_AF-A0A023FA21-F1
#
_entry.id   AF-A0A023FA21-F1
#
_cell.length_a   1.000
_cell.length_b   1.000
_cell.length_c   1.000
_cell.angle_alpha   90.00
_cell.angle_beta   90.00
_cell.angle_gamma   90.00
#
_symmetry.space_group_name_H-M   'P 1'
#
loop_
_entity.id
_entity.type
_entity.pdbx_description
1 polymer ?
#
loop_
_entity_poly.entity_id
_entity_poly.type
_entity_poly.pdbx_seq_one_letter_code
_entity_poly.pdbx_strand_id
1 'polypeptide(L)'
;MEVKQADAGSLCNCEVLSLLNECKESIGIGSKAGNQFATILYEASQYLQNNLDGQTEQDVKNLLTALLHFPVSLTHDEKLMIVNTPPRTPLELSVIVHNYDERLTEQQVEKLLTIVASNCP
;
A
#
# COMPACT_ATOMS: atom_id res chain seq x y z
N MET A 1 -12.09 25.78 10.52
CA MET A 1 -12.41 24.35 10.34
C MET A 1 -11.95 23.64 11.59
N GLU A 2 -12.81 22.83 12.20
CA GLU A 2 -12.45 22.04 13.38
C GLU A 2 -12.39 20.57 12.96
N VAL A 3 -11.31 19.89 13.33
CA VAL A 3 -11.08 18.48 12.97
C VAL A 3 -11.84 17.62 13.98
N LYS A 4 -12.87 16.91 13.50
CA LYS A 4 -13.66 16.01 14.35
C LYS A 4 -12.92 14.71 14.68
N GLN A 5 -12.20 14.17 13.70
CA GLN A 5 -11.40 12.96 13.82
C GLN A 5 -10.13 13.15 12.99
N ALA A 6 -8.97 13.02 13.65
CA ALA A 6 -7.68 13.20 13.00
C ALA A 6 -7.26 11.95 12.21
N ASP A 7 -7.64 10.76 12.70
CA ASP A 7 -7.38 9.48 12.05
C ASP A 7 -8.70 8.73 11.89
N ALA A 8 -9.23 8.77 10.66
CA ALA A 8 -10.49 8.12 10.32
C ALA A 8 -10.26 6.75 9.66
N GLY A 9 -9.03 6.43 9.27
CA GLY A 9 -8.70 5.21 8.54
C GLY A 9 -7.42 5.34 7.72
N SER A 10 -6.75 4.22 7.52
CA SER A 10 -5.58 4.12 6.66
C SER A 10 -5.98 3.68 5.25
N LEU A 11 -5.28 4.21 4.25
CA LEU A 11 -5.50 3.90 2.84
C LEU A 11 -4.24 3.28 2.25
N CYS A 12 -4.42 2.34 1.34
CA CYS A 12 -3.31 1.72 0.60
C CYS A 12 -2.85 2.62 -0.55
N ASN A 13 -1.59 2.52 -0.94
CA ASN A 13 -1.02 3.28 -2.07
C ASN A 13 -1.82 3.06 -3.36
N CYS A 14 -2.30 1.83 -3.62
CA CYS A 14 -3.16 1.53 -4.77
C CYS A 14 -4.49 2.30 -4.74
N GLU A 15 -5.17 2.31 -3.60
CA GLU A 15 -6.45 3.00 -3.43
C GLU A 15 -6.28 4.51 -3.58
N VAL A 16 -5.19 5.06 -3.04
CA VAL A 16 -4.82 6.47 -3.21
C VAL A 16 -4.56 6.77 -4.68
N LEU A 17 -3.83 5.92 -5.41
CA LEU A 17 -3.58 6.14 -6.83
C LEU A 17 -4.88 6.14 -7.66
N SER A 18 -5.80 5.20 -7.41
CA SER A 18 -7.13 5.17 -8.05
C SER A 18 -7.91 6.45 -7.76
N LEU A 19 -7.96 6.88 -6.50
CA LEU A 19 -8.63 8.12 -6.09
C LEU A 19 -8.02 9.37 -6.75
N LEU A 20 -6.68 9.43 -6.85
CA LEU A 20 -6.01 10.56 -7.51
C LEU A 20 -6.32 10.58 -9.01
N ASN A 21 -6.44 9.43 -9.67
CA ASN A 21 -6.84 9.36 -11.08
C ASN A 21 -8.30 9.81 -11.26
N GLU A 22 -9.23 9.35 -10.42
CA GLU A 22 -10.61 9.84 -10.42
C GLU A 22 -10.68 11.36 -10.19
N CYS A 23 -9.85 11.88 -9.27
CA CYS A 23 -9.73 13.30 -9.02
C CYS A 23 -9.20 14.06 -10.24
N LYS A 24 -8.19 13.53 -10.95
CA LYS A 24 -7.69 14.12 -12.21
C LYS A 24 -8.77 14.21 -13.27
N GLU A 25 -9.58 13.16 -13.42
CA GLU A 25 -10.71 13.15 -14.36
C GLU A 25 -11.78 14.16 -13.95
N SER A 26 -12.09 14.26 -12.65
CA SER A 26 -13.09 15.19 -12.10
C SER A 26 -12.66 16.68 -12.15
N ILE A 27 -11.35 16.96 -12.04
CA ILE A 27 -10.79 18.31 -12.17
C ILE A 27 -10.73 18.75 -13.64
N GLY A 28 -10.90 17.81 -14.57
CA GLY A 28 -11.08 18.05 -15.99
C GLY A 28 -12.33 18.93 -16.26
N ILE A 29 -12.06 20.12 -16.81
CA ILE A 29 -13.03 21.08 -17.39
C ILE A 29 -13.81 21.92 -16.35
N GLY A 30 -13.12 22.80 -15.61
CA GLY A 30 -13.76 24.08 -15.23
C GLY A 30 -13.54 24.62 -13.82
N SER A 31 -12.83 23.92 -12.93
CA SER A 31 -12.62 24.44 -11.57
C SER A 31 -11.35 25.28 -11.48
N LYS A 32 -11.49 26.53 -11.03
CA LYS A 32 -10.41 27.46 -10.67
C LYS A 32 -9.66 27.03 -9.38
N ALA A 33 -9.62 25.73 -9.09
CA ALA A 33 -8.85 25.17 -7.99
C ALA A 33 -7.37 25.32 -8.35
N GLY A 34 -6.69 26.23 -7.64
CA GLY A 34 -5.42 26.84 -8.05
C GLY A 34 -4.30 25.86 -8.43
N ASN A 35 -3.41 26.34 -9.30
CA ASN A 35 -2.25 25.65 -9.86
C ASN A 35 -1.49 24.75 -8.88
N GLN A 36 -1.43 25.12 -7.59
CA GLN A 36 -0.77 24.35 -6.52
C GLN A 36 -1.37 22.95 -6.34
N PHE A 37 -2.69 22.80 -6.41
CA PHE A 37 -3.34 21.50 -6.23
C PHE A 37 -3.07 20.58 -7.43
N ALA A 38 -3.09 21.13 -8.64
CA ALA A 38 -2.73 20.38 -9.84
C ALA A 38 -1.26 19.89 -9.82
N THR A 39 -0.33 20.71 -9.30
CA THR A 39 1.07 20.30 -9.09
C THR A 39 1.19 19.15 -8.10
N ILE A 40 0.57 19.27 -6.93
CA ILE A 40 0.59 18.20 -5.90
C ILE A 40 -0.02 16.91 -6.45
N LEU A 41 -1.16 17.01 -7.16
CA LEU A 41 -1.84 15.87 -7.76
C LEU A 41 -0.96 15.17 -8.81
N TYR A 42 -0.26 15.95 -9.63
CA TYR A 42 0.65 15.40 -10.63
C TYR A 42 1.86 14.71 -9.99
N GLU A 43 2.53 15.38 -9.06
CA GLU A 43 3.72 14.84 -8.35
C GLU A 43 3.37 13.59 -7.53
N ALA A 44 2.27 13.61 -6.77
CA ALA A 44 1.84 12.48 -5.96
C ALA A 44 1.47 11.27 -6.81
N SER A 45 0.70 11.46 -7.90
CA SER A 45 0.40 10.35 -8.80
C SER A 45 1.64 9.82 -9.51
N GLN A 46 2.56 10.68 -9.94
CA GLN A 46 3.81 10.23 -10.56
C GLN A 46 4.65 9.41 -9.59
N TYR A 47 4.77 9.86 -8.34
CA TYR A 47 5.46 9.11 -7.30
C TYR A 47 4.84 7.72 -7.10
N LEU A 48 3.51 7.67 -6.95
CA LEU A 48 2.79 6.41 -6.74
C LEU A 48 2.85 5.50 -7.98
N GLN A 49 2.77 6.02 -9.20
CA GLN A 49 2.92 5.25 -10.43
C GLN A 49 4.32 4.63 -10.58
N ASN A 50 5.36 5.30 -10.08
CA ASN A 50 6.72 4.77 -10.10
C ASN A 50 6.97 3.74 -8.99
N ASN A 51 6.25 3.84 -7.87
CA ASN A 51 6.43 2.96 -6.70
C ASN A 51 5.58 1.69 -6.80
N LEU A 52 4.37 1.80 -7.35
CA LEU A 52 3.50 0.68 -7.63
C LEU A 52 3.95 0.08 -8.95
N ASP A 53 4.70 -1.03 -8.90
CA ASP A 53 5.23 -1.82 -10.04
C ASP A 53 4.12 -2.41 -10.96
N GLY A 54 2.97 -1.76 -11.12
CA GLY A 54 1.80 -2.27 -11.85
C GLY A 54 0.86 -3.12 -10.99
N GLN A 55 0.98 -3.05 -9.66
CA GLN A 55 0.04 -3.70 -8.74
C GLN A 55 -1.41 -3.27 -9.02
N THR A 56 -2.30 -4.26 -9.16
CA THR A 56 -3.74 -4.03 -9.39
C THR A 56 -4.52 -4.18 -8.08
N GLU A 57 -5.72 -3.63 -8.00
CA GLU A 57 -6.61 -3.83 -6.84
C GLU A 57 -6.92 -5.30 -6.55
N GLN A 58 -6.94 -6.16 -7.58
CA GLN A 58 -7.11 -7.61 -7.41
C GLN A 58 -5.91 -8.24 -6.70
N ASP A 59 -4.69 -7.82 -7.05
CA ASP A 59 -3.46 -8.32 -6.45
C ASP A 59 -3.40 -7.99 -4.96
N VAL A 60 -3.78 -6.75 -4.61
CA VAL A 60 -3.88 -6.32 -3.20
C VAL A 60 -4.91 -7.15 -2.43
N LYS A 61 -6.09 -7.40 -3.00
CA LYS A 61 -7.13 -8.23 -2.36
C LYS A 61 -6.67 -9.67 -2.17
N ASN A 62 -6.01 -10.24 -3.17
CA ASN A 62 -5.48 -11.60 -3.10
C ASN A 62 -4.37 -11.70 -2.03
N LEU A 63 -3.48 -10.72 -1.98
CA LEU A 63 -2.41 -10.63 -0.98
C LEU A 63 -2.98 -10.47 0.43
N LEU A 64 -3.95 -9.58 0.64
CA LEU A 64 -4.62 -9.42 1.93
C LEU A 64 -5.34 -10.69 2.37
N THR A 65 -5.99 -11.40 1.44
CA THR A 65 -6.65 -12.68 1.72
C THR A 65 -5.62 -13.74 2.14
N ALA A 66 -4.51 -13.85 1.40
CA ALA A 66 -3.42 -14.76 1.72
C ALA A 66 -2.77 -14.45 3.08
N LEU A 67 -2.59 -13.16 3.42
CA LEU A 67 -2.10 -12.71 4.72
C LEU A 67 -3.08 -12.98 5.86
N LEU A 68 -4.39 -13.03 5.57
CA LEU A 68 -5.43 -13.34 6.56
C LEU A 68 -5.50 -14.83 6.88
N HIS A 69 -5.19 -15.69 5.90
CA HIS A 69 -5.04 -17.13 6.09
C HIS A 69 -3.67 -17.53 6.67
N PHE A 70 -2.75 -16.57 6.80
CA PHE A 70 -1.42 -16.84 7.33
C PHE A 70 -1.49 -17.11 8.84
N PRO A 71 -0.74 -18.11 9.35
CA PRO A 71 -0.82 -18.53 10.76
C PRO A 71 -0.30 -17.48 11.76
N VAL A 72 0.45 -16.47 11.29
CA VAL A 72 0.96 -15.39 12.13
C VAL A 72 -0.01 -14.21 12.09
N SER A 73 -0.45 -13.77 13.27
CA SER A 73 -1.25 -12.56 13.42
C SER A 73 -0.40 -11.32 13.15
N LEU A 74 -0.37 -10.89 11.89
CA LEU A 74 0.18 -9.58 11.49
C LEU A 74 -0.80 -8.47 11.90
N THR A 75 -0.25 -7.37 12.41
CA THR A 75 -1.03 -6.17 12.74
C THR A 75 -1.54 -5.49 11.46
N HIS A 76 -2.53 -4.62 11.62
CA HIS A 76 -3.09 -3.86 10.50
C HIS A 76 -2.02 -3.08 9.73
N ASP A 77 -1.13 -2.41 10.47
CA ASP A 77 -0.10 -1.55 9.87
C ASP A 77 1.01 -2.36 9.19
N GLU A 78 1.35 -3.54 9.72
CA GLU A 78 2.28 -4.48 9.07
C GLU A 78 1.70 -4.98 7.74
N LYS A 79 0.42 -5.33 7.71
CA LYS A 79 -0.26 -5.74 6.46
C LYS A 79 -0.28 -4.60 5.44
N LEU A 80 -0.58 -3.39 5.89
CA LEU A 80 -0.60 -2.20 5.04
C LEU A 80 0.80 -1.89 4.47
N MET A 81 1.85 -2.01 5.29
CA MET A 81 3.24 -1.83 4.85
C MET A 81 3.66 -2.89 3.82
N ILE A 82 3.30 -4.17 4.02
CA ILE A 82 3.61 -5.23 3.05
C ILE A 82 2.92 -4.97 1.71
N VAL A 83 1.67 -4.47 1.73
CA VAL A 83 0.94 -4.10 0.52
C VAL A 83 1.61 -2.91 -0.18
N ASN A 84 1.95 -1.87 0.58
CA ASN A 84 2.52 -0.63 0.04
C ASN A 84 3.96 -0.77 -0.44
N THR A 85 4.73 -1.68 0.17
CA THR A 85 6.13 -1.93 -0.16
C THR A 85 6.37 -3.44 -0.10
N PRO A 86 6.23 -4.15 -1.23
CA PRO A 86 6.37 -5.60 -1.26
C PRO A 86 7.83 -5.99 -0.95
N PRO A 87 8.10 -6.68 0.19
CA PRO A 87 9.46 -7.07 0.53
C PRO A 87 9.92 -8.17 -0.44
N ARG A 88 11.05 -7.94 -1.10
CA ARG A 88 11.71 -8.95 -1.96
C ARG A 88 12.77 -9.73 -1.18
N THR A 89 13.23 -9.18 -0.06
CA THR A 89 14.26 -9.80 0.78
C THR A 89 13.79 -10.02 2.22
N PRO A 90 14.34 -11.02 2.94
CA PRO A 90 14.07 -11.21 4.36
C PRO A 90 14.48 -10.00 5.21
N LEU A 91 15.49 -9.25 4.76
CA LEU A 91 15.97 -8.04 5.43
C LEU A 91 14.94 -6.90 5.35
N GLU A 92 14.26 -6.73 4.22
CA GLU A 92 13.17 -5.75 4.11
C GLU A 92 11.98 -6.15 4.98
N LEU A 93 11.68 -7.46 5.06
CA LEU A 93 10.62 -7.96 5.91
C LEU A 93 10.91 -7.72 7.40
N SER A 94 12.17 -7.80 7.83
CA SER A 94 12.55 -7.50 9.23
C SER A 94 12.44 -6.02 9.59
N VAL A 95 12.48 -5.12 8.59
CA VAL A 95 12.20 -3.69 8.79
C VAL A 95 10.70 -3.43 8.94
N ILE A 96 9.86 -4.24 8.29
CA ILE A 96 8.40 -4.06 8.29
C ILE A 96 7.75 -4.65 9.55
N VAL A 97 8.18 -5.83 9.99
CA VAL A 97 7.55 -6.57 11.09
C VAL A 97 8.24 -6.29 12.42
N HIS A 98 7.46 -5.90 13.42
CA HIS A 98 7.97 -5.69 14.77
C HIS A 98 8.24 -7.03 15.47
N ASN A 99 9.39 -7.13 16.15
CA ASN A 99 9.85 -8.35 16.82
C ASN A 99 9.88 -9.56 15.87
N TYR A 100 10.44 -9.34 14.67
CA TYR A 100 10.55 -10.32 13.59
C TYR A 100 11.09 -11.68 14.06
N ASP A 101 12.19 -11.69 14.83
CA ASP A 101 12.84 -12.93 15.30
C ASP A 101 12.01 -13.75 16.29
N GLU A 102 11.08 -13.13 17.03
CA GLU A 102 10.24 -13.84 18.01
C GLU A 102 8.91 -14.31 17.41
N ARG A 103 8.42 -13.64 16.37
CA ARG A 103 7.09 -13.87 15.79
C ARG A 103 7.08 -14.71 14.53
N LEU A 104 8.19 -14.74 13.77
CA LEU A 104 8.27 -15.42 12.49
C LEU A 104 9.37 -16.48 12.49
N THR A 105 9.01 -17.69 12.06
CA THR A 105 10.01 -18.73 11.77
C THR A 105 10.57 -18.55 10.36
N GLU A 106 11.81 -18.99 10.09
CA GLU A 106 12.43 -18.91 8.76
C GLU A 106 11.54 -19.49 7.64
N GLN A 107 10.85 -20.61 7.91
CA GLN A 107 9.93 -21.22 6.94
C GLN A 107 8.70 -20.35 6.63
N GLN A 108 8.25 -19.54 7.59
CA GLN A 108 7.11 -18.64 7.42
C GLN A 108 7.53 -17.40 6.62
N VAL A 109 8.76 -16.94 6.82
CA VAL A 109 9.37 -15.84 6.06
C VAL A 109 9.45 -16.22 4.58
N GLU A 110 10.01 -17.39 4.27
CA GLU A 110 10.11 -17.86 2.88
C GLU A 110 8.74 -18.02 2.22
N LYS A 111 7.74 -18.54 2.96
CA LYS A 111 6.36 -18.62 2.48
C LYS A 111 5.77 -17.25 2.20
N LEU A 112 5.99 -16.28 3.08
CA LEU A 112 5.47 -14.93 2.91
C LEU A 112 6.12 -14.22 1.72
N LEU A 113 7.44 -14.34 1.57
CA LEU A 113 8.15 -13.83 0.38
C LEU A 113 7.65 -14.50 -0.90
N THR A 114 7.35 -15.79 -0.87
CA THR A 114 6.78 -16.51 -2.03
C THR A 114 5.37 -15.99 -2.37
N ILE A 115 4.52 -15.73 -1.36
CA ILE A 115 3.17 -15.18 -1.55
C ILE A 115 3.25 -13.77 -2.13
N VAL A 116 4.14 -12.93 -1.62
CA VAL A 116 4.37 -11.56 -2.11
C VAL A 116 4.86 -11.60 -3.56
N ALA A 117 5.87 -12.41 -3.87
CA ALA A 117 6.40 -12.58 -5.22
C ALA A 117 5.39 -13.18 -6.22
N SER A 118 4.40 -13.92 -5.74
CA SER A 118 3.36 -14.50 -6.60
C SER A 118 2.20 -13.54 -6.89
N ASN A 119 1.95 -12.57 -6.01
CA ASN A 119 0.86 -11.60 -6.16
C ASN A 119 1.33 -10.22 -6.63
N CYS A 120 2.63 -9.93 -6.60
CA CYS A 120 3.16 -8.66 -7.09
C CYS A 120 4.03 -8.89 -8.34
N PRO A 121 3.78 -8.16 -9.44
CA PRO A 121 4.65 -8.18 -10.63
C PRO A 121 6.07 -7.65 -10.37
#